data_AF-A0A1D3MPE4-F1
#
_entry.id   AF-A0A1D3MPE4-F1
#
_cell.length_a   1.000
_cell.length_b   1.000
_cell.length_c   1.000
_cell.angle_alpha   90.00
_cell.angle_beta   90.00
_cell.angle_gamma   90.00
#
_symmetry.space_group_name_H-M   'P 1'
#
loop_
_entity.id
_entity.type
_entity.pdbx_description
1 polymer ?
#
loop_
_entity_poly.entity_id
_entity_poly.type
_entity_poly.pdbx_seq_one_letter_code
_entity_poly.pdbx_strand_id
1 'polypeptide(L)'
;MQGLMLLCLLAFIIFIVMLVIAAIKKKEKKKLVISAISCFVLFIVFASLSPKPEQGKKKDVKVTATEAKQDETKKKNEEDQKKADEQKKVEEQRKQDEDKKKQEQQKTAVNTDKSTYENELKPKIDSMIKEYDEIWNQEWRPIWGEASKDPASVDQNALKEKMEAVTNRYDELSNKNTVFKDGAKLSDPVLKEKIEKFRVEFGLATNYRSNAGRAVTQGMKGIAPLKERMEEAQKSIKLSDQKLINALANLTEVESKLGVSRN
;
A
#
# COMPACT_ATOMS: atom_id res chain seq x y z
N MET A 1 4.63 -19.73 -37.26
CA MET A 1 5.25 -18.71 -36.39
C MET A 1 4.98 -17.28 -36.86
N GLN A 2 5.32 -16.89 -38.11
CA GLN A 2 5.13 -15.50 -38.59
C GLN A 2 3.67 -15.02 -38.63
N GLY A 3 2.72 -15.85 -39.08
CA GLY A 3 1.29 -15.46 -39.11
C GLY A 3 0.67 -15.23 -37.73
N LEU A 4 1.13 -15.97 -36.72
CA LEU A 4 0.68 -15.80 -35.33
C LEU A 4 1.21 -14.50 -34.71
N MET A 5 2.48 -14.17 -35.00
CA MET A 5 3.07 -12.90 -34.55
C MET A 5 2.39 -11.68 -35.18
N LEU A 6 2.01 -11.76 -36.46
CA LEU A 6 1.27 -10.68 -37.11
C LEU A 6 -0.11 -10.45 -36.48
N LEU A 7 -0.79 -11.54 -36.11
CA LEU A 7 -2.11 -11.51 -35.48
C LEU A 7 -2.05 -10.94 -34.04
N CYS A 8 -1.00 -11.26 -33.29
CA CYS A 8 -0.72 -10.65 -31.98
C CYS A 8 -0.41 -9.15 -32.08
N LEU A 9 0.33 -8.74 -33.13
CA LEU A 9 0.70 -7.34 -33.33
C LEU A 9 -0.53 -6.50 -33.71
N LEU A 10 -1.44 -7.03 -34.53
CA LEU A 10 -2.73 -6.40 -34.83
C LEU A 10 -3.63 -6.27 -33.59
N ALA A 11 -3.71 -7.31 -32.76
CA ALA A 11 -4.46 -7.26 -31.51
C ALA A 11 -3.91 -6.22 -30.52
N PHE A 12 -2.58 -6.06 -30.48
CA PHE A 12 -1.91 -5.07 -29.63
C PHE A 12 -2.21 -3.63 -30.07
N ILE A 13 -2.24 -3.37 -31.39
CA ILE A 13 -2.60 -2.05 -31.93
C ILE A 13 -4.05 -1.69 -31.56
N ILE A 14 -4.98 -2.62 -31.71
CA ILE A 14 -6.39 -2.41 -31.33
C ILE A 14 -6.52 -2.09 -29.84
N PHE A 15 -5.75 -2.77 -28.99
CA PHE A 15 -5.73 -2.54 -27.55
C PHE A 15 -5.22 -1.14 -27.19
N ILE A 16 -4.16 -0.66 -27.85
CA ILE A 16 -3.64 0.70 -27.65
C ILE A 16 -4.69 1.75 -28.06
N VAL A 17 -5.39 1.55 -29.18
CA VAL A 17 -6.47 2.46 -29.61
C VAL A 17 -7.59 2.52 -28.57
N MET A 18 -8.01 1.38 -28.00
CA MET A 18 -9.03 1.36 -26.93
C MET A 18 -8.55 2.08 -25.65
N LEU A 19 -7.27 1.96 -25.29
CA LEU A 19 -6.68 2.67 -24.14
C LEU A 19 -6.69 4.20 -24.35
N VAL A 20 -6.36 4.66 -25.55
CA VAL A 20 -6.40 6.09 -25.90
C VAL A 20 -7.84 6.63 -25.82
N ILE A 21 -8.82 5.90 -26.36
CA ILE A 21 -10.24 6.28 -26.27
C ILE A 21 -10.72 6.33 -24.81
N ALA A 22 -10.32 5.36 -23.98
CA ALA A 22 -10.68 5.32 -22.57
C ALA A 22 -10.04 6.46 -21.76
N ALA A 23 -8.82 6.87 -22.12
CA ALA A 23 -8.13 8.01 -21.50
C ALA A 23 -8.82 9.34 -21.81
N ILE A 24 -9.34 9.51 -23.03
CA ILE A 24 -10.05 10.73 -23.45
C ILE A 24 -11.46 10.80 -22.84
N LYS A 25 -12.18 9.67 -22.72
CA LYS A 25 -13.59 9.65 -22.28
C LYS A 25 -13.84 9.64 -20.76
N LYS A 26 -12.81 9.74 -19.90
CA LYS A 26 -12.91 9.81 -18.41
C LYS A 26 -14.02 8.90 -17.80
N LYS A 27 -14.10 7.62 -18.21
CA LYS A 27 -14.98 6.62 -17.56
C LYS A 27 -14.19 5.60 -16.75
N GLU A 28 -14.85 5.04 -15.73
CA GLU A 28 -14.23 4.21 -14.69
C GLU A 28 -13.36 3.07 -15.24
N LYS A 29 -12.08 3.09 -14.86
CA LYS A 29 -10.99 2.29 -15.45
C LYS A 29 -10.91 0.84 -14.91
N LYS A 30 -11.83 0.43 -14.04
CA LYS A 30 -11.72 -0.82 -13.26
C LYS A 30 -11.81 -2.09 -14.12
N LYS A 31 -12.58 -2.08 -15.22
CA LYS A 31 -12.74 -3.25 -16.10
C LYS A 31 -11.63 -3.38 -17.17
N LEU A 32 -10.99 -2.28 -17.56
CA LEU A 32 -9.90 -2.28 -18.56
C LEU A 32 -8.57 -2.79 -17.99
N VAL A 33 -8.30 -2.53 -16.71
CA VAL A 33 -7.08 -2.99 -16.03
C VAL A 33 -7.07 -4.52 -15.89
N ILE A 34 -8.22 -5.15 -15.63
CA ILE A 34 -8.34 -6.61 -15.53
C ILE A 34 -8.05 -7.28 -16.88
N SER A 35 -8.51 -6.69 -17.99
CA SER A 35 -8.21 -7.18 -19.34
C SER A 35 -6.73 -7.06 -19.71
N ALA A 36 -6.07 -5.97 -19.28
CA ALA A 36 -4.65 -5.75 -19.55
C ALA A 36 -3.75 -6.82 -18.86
N ILE A 37 -4.10 -7.18 -17.62
CA ILE A 37 -3.36 -8.17 -16.83
C ILE A 37 -3.53 -9.56 -17.45
N SER A 38 -4.72 -9.91 -17.93
CA SER A 38 -4.98 -11.18 -18.61
C SER A 38 -4.11 -11.37 -19.86
N CYS A 39 -3.97 -10.35 -20.71
CA CYS A 39 -3.12 -10.42 -21.90
C CYS A 39 -1.62 -10.53 -21.56
N PHE A 40 -1.19 -9.87 -20.49
CA PHE A 40 0.21 -9.91 -20.04
C PHE A 40 0.59 -11.30 -19.49
N VAL A 41 -0.31 -11.95 -18.75
CA VAL A 41 -0.10 -13.32 -18.26
C VAL A 41 -0.01 -14.31 -19.44
N LEU A 42 -0.87 -14.16 -20.45
CA LEU A 42 -0.79 -15.01 -21.67
C LEU A 42 0.52 -14.82 -22.42
N PHE A 43 1.05 -13.58 -22.51
CA PHE A 43 2.33 -13.32 -23.16
C PHE A 43 3.52 -13.99 -22.45
N ILE A 44 3.52 -14.00 -21.12
CA ILE A 44 4.58 -14.66 -20.31
C ILE A 44 4.57 -16.19 -20.52
N VAL A 45 3.39 -16.80 -20.64
CA VAL A 45 3.25 -18.24 -20.89
C VAL A 45 3.74 -18.62 -22.29
N PHE A 46 3.47 -17.79 -23.30
CA PHE A 46 3.99 -18.04 -24.66
C PHE A 46 5.51 -17.83 -24.76
N ALA A 47 6.07 -16.89 -24.01
CA ALA A 47 7.51 -16.66 -23.96
C ALA A 47 8.27 -17.83 -23.31
N SER A 48 7.67 -18.53 -22.34
CA SER A 48 8.30 -19.64 -21.62
C SER A 48 8.22 -21.00 -22.33
N LEU A 49 7.37 -21.14 -23.36
CA LEU A 49 7.28 -22.36 -24.20
C LEU A 49 8.14 -22.30 -25.48
N SER A 50 8.90 -21.23 -25.70
CA SER A 50 9.78 -21.12 -26.87
C SER A 50 11.12 -21.85 -26.63
N PRO A 51 11.49 -22.85 -27.47
CA PRO A 51 12.73 -23.60 -27.28
C PRO A 51 13.97 -22.72 -27.55
N LYS A 52 14.95 -22.77 -26.65
CA LYS A 52 16.27 -22.11 -26.80
C LYS A 52 17.14 -22.87 -27.80
N PRO A 53 17.89 -22.19 -28.69
CA PRO A 53 18.83 -22.85 -29.58
C PRO A 53 20.14 -23.21 -28.84
N GLU A 54 20.52 -24.48 -28.91
CA GLU A 54 21.81 -25.04 -28.48
C GLU A 54 22.93 -24.75 -29.50
N GLN A 55 24.12 -24.38 -29.01
CA GLN A 55 25.37 -24.39 -29.77
C GLN A 55 26.04 -25.78 -29.65
N GLY A 56 26.42 -26.39 -30.78
CA GLY A 56 27.17 -27.66 -30.78
C GLY A 56 27.70 -28.12 -32.14
N LYS A 57 28.94 -27.73 -32.42
CA LYS A 57 29.93 -28.14 -33.45
C LYS A 57 29.76 -29.42 -34.31
N LYS A 58 30.21 -29.22 -35.57
CA LYS A 58 30.95 -30.10 -36.52
C LYS A 58 30.20 -31.26 -37.21
N LYS A 59 30.17 -31.19 -38.55
CA LYS A 59 30.38 -32.35 -39.44
C LYS A 59 31.02 -31.91 -40.77
N ASP A 60 32.00 -32.71 -41.15
CA ASP A 60 32.80 -32.73 -42.38
C ASP A 60 31.98 -32.60 -43.66
N VAL A 61 32.45 -31.83 -44.64
CA VAL A 61 32.51 -32.25 -46.05
C VAL A 61 33.70 -31.57 -46.77
N LYS A 62 34.65 -32.43 -47.15
CA LYS A 62 35.46 -32.46 -48.37
C LYS A 62 35.42 -31.24 -49.32
N VAL A 63 36.62 -30.68 -49.52
CA VAL A 63 37.06 -29.77 -50.59
C VAL A 63 37.00 -30.45 -51.96
N THR A 64 36.48 -29.75 -52.99
CA THR A 64 37.17 -29.58 -54.30
C THR A 64 36.64 -28.34 -55.05
N ALA A 65 37.57 -27.39 -55.35
CA ALA A 65 37.66 -26.42 -56.47
C ALA A 65 36.46 -25.47 -56.77
N THR A 66 36.59 -24.17 -57.09
CA THR A 66 37.65 -23.45 -57.80
C THR A 66 37.50 -21.92 -57.55
N GLU A 67 38.61 -21.27 -57.24
CA GLU A 67 39.06 -19.90 -57.59
C GLU A 67 38.17 -18.63 -57.50
N ALA A 68 38.71 -17.69 -56.70
CA ALA A 68 39.13 -16.34 -57.08
C ALA A 68 38.22 -15.11 -56.85
N LYS A 69 38.87 -14.11 -56.21
CA LYS A 69 38.61 -12.65 -56.13
C LYS A 69 37.51 -12.14 -55.18
N GLN A 70 37.92 -11.70 -53.99
CA GLN A 70 37.86 -10.29 -53.57
C GLN A 70 38.39 -10.15 -52.14
N ASP A 71 39.68 -9.83 -52.06
CA ASP A 71 40.36 -9.31 -50.89
C ASP A 71 40.12 -7.79 -50.89
N GLU A 72 39.54 -7.26 -49.80
CA GLU A 72 39.60 -5.86 -49.30
C GLU A 72 38.33 -5.36 -48.58
N THR A 73 37.14 -5.93 -48.78
CA THR A 73 35.91 -5.43 -48.08
C THR A 73 35.62 -6.11 -46.73
N LYS A 74 36.39 -7.13 -46.32
CA LYS A 74 36.13 -7.90 -45.08
C LYS A 74 36.76 -7.34 -43.79
N LYS A 75 37.78 -6.48 -43.85
CA LYS A 75 38.45 -5.98 -42.64
C LYS A 75 37.73 -4.82 -41.93
N LYS A 76 36.84 -4.09 -42.61
CA LYS A 76 36.10 -2.95 -42.01
C LYS A 76 34.85 -3.37 -41.23
N ASN A 77 34.20 -4.46 -41.63
CA ASN A 77 32.98 -4.97 -40.96
C ASN A 77 33.28 -5.69 -39.63
N GLU A 78 34.45 -6.31 -39.44
CA GLU A 78 34.77 -7.01 -38.18
C GLU A 78 35.18 -6.05 -37.05
N GLU A 79 35.80 -4.90 -37.35
CA GLU A 79 36.11 -3.87 -36.34
C GLU A 79 34.88 -3.10 -35.89
N ASP A 80 33.97 -2.76 -36.81
CA ASP A 80 32.72 -2.06 -36.47
C ASP A 80 31.76 -2.97 -35.68
N GLN A 81 31.76 -4.29 -35.97
CA GLN A 81 30.97 -5.27 -35.23
C GLN A 81 31.56 -5.57 -33.84
N LYS A 82 32.89 -5.62 -33.69
CA LYS A 82 33.55 -5.71 -32.36
C LYS A 82 33.32 -4.47 -31.50
N LYS A 83 33.38 -3.27 -32.07
CA LYS A 83 33.08 -2.02 -31.33
C LYS A 83 31.61 -1.94 -30.91
N ALA A 84 30.68 -2.41 -31.74
CA ALA A 84 29.26 -2.48 -31.38
C ALA A 84 28.96 -3.50 -30.28
N ASP A 85 29.63 -4.65 -30.28
CA ASP A 85 29.48 -5.68 -29.24
C ASP A 85 30.16 -5.27 -27.91
N GLU A 86 31.28 -4.55 -27.95
CA GLU A 86 31.89 -3.95 -26.75
C GLU A 86 31.01 -2.84 -26.16
N GLN A 87 30.43 -1.97 -26.99
CA GLN A 87 29.51 -0.92 -26.52
C GLN A 87 28.25 -1.52 -25.88
N LYS A 88 27.67 -2.58 -26.45
CA LYS A 88 26.53 -3.29 -25.85
C LYS A 88 26.87 -3.92 -24.50
N LYS A 89 28.04 -4.57 -24.38
CA LYS A 89 28.49 -5.13 -23.09
C LYS A 89 28.69 -4.03 -22.03
N VAL A 90 29.28 -2.90 -22.38
CA VAL A 90 29.49 -1.77 -21.45
C VAL A 90 28.15 -1.15 -21.01
N GLU A 91 27.18 -1.01 -21.90
CA GLU A 91 25.85 -0.49 -21.55
C GLU A 91 25.04 -1.46 -20.68
N GLU A 92 25.11 -2.76 -20.96
CA GLU A 92 24.45 -3.81 -20.18
C GLU A 92 25.06 -3.94 -18.78
N GLN A 93 26.38 -3.78 -18.66
CA GLN A 93 27.11 -3.79 -17.40
C GLN A 93 26.82 -2.52 -16.58
N ARG A 94 26.71 -1.34 -17.21
CA ARG A 94 26.24 -0.11 -16.56
C ARG A 94 24.81 -0.24 -16.03
N LYS A 95 23.89 -0.83 -16.80
CA LYS A 95 22.51 -1.08 -16.34
C LYS A 95 22.46 -2.03 -15.15
N GLN A 96 23.24 -3.10 -15.15
CA GLN A 96 23.33 -4.02 -14.00
C GLN A 96 23.94 -3.36 -12.75
N ASP A 97 24.95 -2.52 -12.91
CA ASP A 97 25.57 -1.80 -11.79
C ASP A 97 24.62 -0.72 -11.23
N GLU A 98 23.86 -0.01 -12.08
CA GLU A 98 22.81 0.91 -11.66
C GLU A 98 21.67 0.19 -10.92
N ASP A 99 21.24 -0.98 -11.40
CA ASP A 99 20.18 -1.77 -10.76
C ASP A 99 20.63 -2.36 -9.41
N LYS A 100 21.89 -2.81 -9.29
CA LYS A 100 22.48 -3.22 -8.00
C LYS A 100 22.56 -2.06 -7.02
N LYS A 101 22.99 -0.88 -7.48
CA LYS A 101 23.09 0.32 -6.65
C LYS A 101 21.72 0.80 -6.16
N LYS A 102 20.68 0.70 -7.01
CA LYS A 102 19.28 0.95 -6.61
C LYS A 102 18.77 -0.08 -5.59
N GLN A 103 19.07 -1.37 -5.77
CA GLN A 103 18.69 -2.41 -4.81
C GLN A 103 19.39 -2.24 -3.45
N GLU A 104 20.68 -1.88 -3.43
CA GLU A 104 21.39 -1.59 -2.18
C GLU A 104 20.83 -0.35 -1.49
N GLN A 105 20.61 0.75 -2.22
CA GLN A 105 19.97 1.95 -1.67
C GLN A 105 18.57 1.65 -1.11
N GLN A 106 17.79 0.83 -1.80
CA GLN A 106 16.46 0.41 -1.35
C GLN A 106 16.55 -0.46 -0.09
N LYS A 107 17.51 -1.41 0.00
CA LYS A 107 17.74 -2.20 1.21
C LYS A 107 18.18 -1.35 2.39
N THR A 108 19.07 -0.39 2.18
CA THR A 108 19.51 0.54 3.23
C THR A 108 18.35 1.40 3.73
N ALA A 109 17.53 1.96 2.82
CA ALA A 109 16.34 2.74 3.18
C ALA A 109 15.32 1.92 3.99
N VAL A 110 15.05 0.67 3.60
CA VAL A 110 14.15 -0.23 4.35
C VAL A 110 14.71 -0.55 5.75
N ASN A 111 16.02 -0.73 5.89
CA ASN A 111 16.65 -0.98 7.19
C ASN A 111 16.54 0.26 8.11
N THR A 112 16.79 1.45 7.57
CA THR A 112 16.62 2.71 8.31
C THR A 112 15.17 2.93 8.72
N ASP A 113 14.21 2.79 7.80
CA ASP A 113 12.79 2.97 8.08
C ASP A 113 12.27 1.96 9.10
N LYS A 114 12.75 0.72 9.05
CA LYS A 114 12.44 -0.30 10.06
C LYS A 114 12.90 0.15 11.44
N SER A 115 14.16 0.56 11.56
CA SER A 115 14.72 1.03 12.83
C SER A 115 13.98 2.27 13.37
N THR A 116 13.69 3.25 12.51
CA THR A 116 12.91 4.43 12.88
C THR A 116 11.50 4.04 13.32
N TYR A 117 10.84 3.12 12.62
CA TYR A 117 9.52 2.64 13.00
C TYR A 117 9.54 1.95 14.37
N GLU A 118 10.39 0.93 14.55
CA GLU A 118 10.45 0.11 15.77
C GLU A 118 10.81 0.94 17.01
N ASN A 119 11.77 1.88 16.88
CA ASN A 119 12.32 2.60 18.03
C ASN A 119 11.60 3.92 18.33
N GLU A 120 11.01 4.58 17.33
CA GLU A 120 10.42 5.92 17.52
C GLU A 120 8.91 5.96 17.34
N LEU A 121 8.38 5.34 16.27
CA LEU A 121 6.95 5.45 15.93
C LEU A 121 6.12 4.43 16.70
N LYS A 122 6.51 3.15 16.64
CA LYS A 122 5.76 2.03 17.21
C LYS A 122 5.44 2.21 18.70
N PRO A 123 6.38 2.63 19.57
CA PRO A 123 6.07 2.81 21.00
C PRO A 123 5.00 3.88 21.25
N LYS A 124 5.03 4.97 20.48
CA LYS A 124 4.03 6.05 20.59
C LYS A 124 2.66 5.60 20.07
N ILE A 125 2.65 4.89 18.95
CA ILE A 125 1.43 4.35 18.36
C ILE A 125 0.80 3.31 19.29
N ASP A 126 1.59 2.36 19.80
CA ASP A 126 1.11 1.34 20.74
C ASP A 126 0.60 1.97 22.03
N SER A 127 1.28 3.01 22.55
CA SER A 127 0.78 3.77 23.69
C SER A 127 -0.58 4.41 23.42
N MET A 128 -0.79 4.99 22.23
CA MET A 128 -2.08 5.59 21.86
C MET A 128 -3.18 4.54 21.71
N ILE A 129 -2.89 3.39 21.10
CA ILE A 129 -3.85 2.29 20.96
C ILE A 129 -4.21 1.72 22.33
N LYS A 130 -3.22 1.53 23.21
CA LYS A 130 -3.45 1.09 24.58
C LYS A 130 -4.34 2.06 25.34
N GLU A 131 -4.07 3.36 25.24
CA GLU A 131 -4.87 4.40 25.88
C GLU A 131 -6.32 4.40 25.35
N TYR A 132 -6.52 4.22 24.04
CA TYR A 132 -7.86 4.05 23.45
C TYR A 132 -8.63 2.91 24.12
N ASP A 133 -8.00 1.73 24.20
CA ASP A 133 -8.62 0.53 24.79
C ASP A 133 -8.85 0.69 26.30
N GLU A 134 -7.93 1.35 27.01
CA GLU A 134 -8.07 1.64 28.43
C GLU A 134 -9.28 2.53 28.72
N ILE A 135 -9.48 3.60 27.93
CA ILE A 135 -10.66 4.47 28.10
C ILE A 135 -11.94 3.64 27.89
N TRP A 136 -11.98 2.79 26.86
CA TRP A 136 -13.12 1.92 26.63
C TRP A 136 -13.37 0.98 27.82
N ASN A 137 -12.34 0.30 28.31
CA ASN A 137 -12.48 -0.72 29.34
C ASN A 137 -12.78 -0.13 30.73
N GLN A 138 -12.23 1.03 31.06
CA GLN A 138 -12.38 1.66 32.37
C GLN A 138 -13.62 2.54 32.49
N GLU A 139 -13.98 3.25 31.41
CA GLU A 139 -15.02 4.28 31.48
C GLU A 139 -16.31 3.88 30.78
N TRP A 140 -16.22 3.32 29.57
CA TRP A 140 -17.39 2.95 28.77
C TRP A 140 -18.00 1.62 29.20
N ARG A 141 -17.20 0.56 29.10
CA ARG A 141 -17.64 -0.84 29.23
C ARG A 141 -18.41 -1.13 30.52
N PRO A 142 -18.04 -0.56 31.70
CA PRO A 142 -18.73 -0.87 32.95
C PRO A 142 -20.20 -0.45 32.99
N ILE A 143 -20.60 0.60 32.25
CA ILE A 143 -21.95 1.17 32.35
C ILE A 143 -22.75 1.05 31.05
N TRP A 144 -22.08 0.94 29.90
CA TRP A 144 -22.74 1.04 28.60
C TRP A 144 -23.70 -0.10 28.29
N GLY A 145 -23.41 -1.32 28.73
CA GLY A 145 -24.23 -2.49 28.39
C GLY A 145 -25.68 -2.37 28.83
N GLU A 146 -25.90 -1.78 30.01
CA GLU A 146 -27.22 -1.50 30.57
C GLU A 146 -27.74 -0.15 30.10
N ALA A 147 -26.92 0.91 30.22
CA ALA A 147 -27.31 2.27 29.86
C ALA A 147 -27.78 2.37 28.40
N SER A 148 -27.14 1.64 27.47
CA SER A 148 -27.51 1.66 26.05
C SER A 148 -28.88 1.07 25.73
N LYS A 149 -29.46 0.26 26.64
CA LYS A 149 -30.78 -0.35 26.47
C LYS A 149 -31.85 0.48 27.14
N ASP A 150 -31.61 0.81 28.40
CA ASP A 150 -32.46 1.65 29.22
C ASP A 150 -31.59 2.59 30.06
N PRO A 151 -31.37 3.83 29.62
CA PRO A 151 -30.51 4.75 30.35
C PRO A 151 -31.09 5.13 31.72
N ALA A 152 -32.40 4.97 31.96
CA ALA A 152 -32.99 5.24 33.27
C ALA A 152 -32.72 4.13 34.30
N SER A 153 -32.32 2.94 33.84
CA SER A 153 -32.03 1.78 34.69
C SER A 153 -30.68 1.85 35.42
N VAL A 154 -29.78 2.75 35.01
CA VAL A 154 -28.45 2.92 35.61
C VAL A 154 -28.39 4.14 36.52
N ASP A 155 -27.38 4.19 37.40
CA ASP A 155 -27.09 5.38 38.20
C ASP A 155 -26.77 6.56 37.28
N GLN A 156 -27.59 7.62 37.37
CA GLN A 156 -27.49 8.79 36.50
C GLN A 156 -26.23 9.62 36.77
N ASN A 157 -25.77 9.70 38.02
CA ASN A 157 -24.55 10.43 38.34
C ASN A 157 -23.33 9.69 37.82
N ALA A 158 -23.28 8.37 38.01
CA ALA A 158 -22.23 7.52 37.47
C ALA A 158 -22.18 7.57 35.93
N LEU A 159 -23.35 7.52 35.26
CA LEU A 159 -23.41 7.68 33.81
C LEU A 159 -22.83 9.03 33.38
N LYS A 160 -23.16 10.11 34.11
CA LYS A 160 -22.68 11.45 33.79
C LYS A 160 -21.16 11.53 33.89
N GLU A 161 -20.63 11.11 35.04
CA GLU A 161 -19.21 11.15 35.35
C GLU A 161 -18.42 10.31 34.35
N LYS A 162 -18.89 9.10 34.03
CA LYS A 162 -18.26 8.25 33.02
C LYS A 162 -18.27 8.88 31.63
N MET A 163 -19.37 9.50 31.20
CA MET A 163 -19.45 10.11 29.86
C MET A 163 -18.62 11.39 29.74
N GLU A 164 -18.51 12.16 30.83
CA GLU A 164 -17.60 13.31 30.89
C GLU A 164 -16.13 12.85 30.88
N ALA A 165 -15.78 11.80 31.62
CA ALA A 165 -14.44 11.19 31.60
C ALA A 165 -14.07 10.63 30.22
N VAL A 166 -15.00 9.89 29.58
CA VAL A 166 -14.87 9.39 28.20
C VAL A 166 -14.55 10.55 27.25
N THR A 167 -15.35 11.61 27.29
CA THR A 167 -15.21 12.76 26.40
C THR A 167 -13.82 13.37 26.53
N ASN A 168 -13.42 13.70 27.76
CA ASN A 168 -12.16 14.37 28.03
C ASN A 168 -10.97 13.51 27.62
N ARG A 169 -10.95 12.22 27.99
CA ARG A 169 -9.81 11.33 27.68
C ARG A 169 -9.68 11.05 26.18
N TYR A 170 -10.79 10.90 25.44
CA TYR A 170 -10.71 10.75 23.99
C TYR A 170 -10.34 12.05 23.27
N ASP A 171 -10.74 13.22 23.78
CA ASP A 171 -10.29 14.51 23.26
C ASP A 171 -8.77 14.70 23.47
N GLU A 172 -8.26 14.37 24.65
CA GLU A 172 -6.82 14.36 24.94
C GLU A 172 -6.07 13.41 24.01
N LEU A 173 -6.57 12.20 23.80
CA LEU A 173 -5.98 11.23 22.88
C LEU A 173 -6.02 11.71 21.42
N SER A 174 -7.12 12.34 20.99
CA SER A 174 -7.22 12.96 19.66
C SER A 174 -6.20 14.09 19.47
N ASN A 175 -5.98 14.90 20.51
CA ASN A 175 -4.95 15.93 20.52
C ASN A 175 -3.54 15.32 20.42
N LYS A 176 -3.23 14.27 21.20
CA LYS A 176 -1.97 13.51 21.10
C LYS A 176 -1.75 12.98 19.68
N ASN A 177 -2.78 12.42 19.05
CA ASN A 177 -2.71 11.95 17.67
C ASN A 177 -2.56 13.09 16.64
N THR A 178 -3.12 14.27 16.91
CA THR A 178 -2.99 15.44 16.03
C THR A 178 -1.55 15.94 15.98
N VAL A 179 -0.86 15.96 17.13
CA VAL A 179 0.55 16.36 17.22
C VAL A 179 1.52 15.27 16.75
N PHE A 180 1.08 14.01 16.66
CA PHE A 180 1.88 12.92 16.12
C PHE A 180 2.13 13.09 14.62
N LYS A 181 3.33 13.58 14.26
CA LYS A 181 3.79 13.79 12.87
C LYS A 181 5.04 12.99 12.52
N ASP A 182 5.43 12.03 13.37
CA ASP A 182 6.66 11.24 13.22
C ASP A 182 6.70 10.38 11.96
N GLY A 183 5.55 10.12 11.32
CA GLY A 183 5.48 9.49 10.00
C GLY A 183 6.35 10.19 8.93
N ALA A 184 6.58 11.50 9.06
CA ALA A 184 7.42 12.26 8.13
C ALA A 184 8.90 11.83 8.14
N LYS A 185 9.37 11.20 9.24
CA LYS A 185 10.74 10.73 9.45
C LYS A 185 11.13 9.52 8.61
N LEU A 186 10.15 8.75 8.14
CA LEU A 186 10.39 7.63 7.25
C LEU A 186 10.97 8.13 5.91
N SER A 187 11.52 7.25 5.10
CA SER A 187 12.06 7.58 3.78
C SER A 187 11.16 7.05 2.66
N ASP A 188 10.56 5.87 2.83
CA ASP A 188 9.62 5.28 1.88
C ASP A 188 8.29 6.08 1.84
N PRO A 189 7.91 6.65 0.68
CA PRO A 189 6.71 7.48 0.55
C PRO A 189 5.41 6.70 0.81
N VAL A 190 5.38 5.40 0.53
CA VAL A 190 4.21 4.56 0.80
C VAL A 190 4.07 4.32 2.30
N LEU A 191 5.18 4.14 3.03
CA LEU A 191 5.12 4.03 4.49
C LEU A 191 4.64 5.34 5.14
N LYS A 192 5.12 6.49 4.64
CA LYS A 192 4.61 7.82 5.08
C LYS A 192 3.10 7.94 4.90
N GLU A 193 2.62 7.61 3.70
CA GLU A 193 1.20 7.68 3.37
C GLU A 193 0.37 6.79 4.30
N LYS A 194 0.85 5.58 4.59
CA LYS A 194 0.15 4.62 5.45
C LYS A 194 0.13 5.04 6.91
N ILE A 195 1.23 5.57 7.44
CA ILE A 195 1.25 6.15 8.80
C ILE A 195 0.34 7.38 8.89
N GLU A 196 0.29 8.22 7.85
CA GLU A 196 -0.63 9.35 7.84
C GLU A 196 -2.10 8.90 7.78
N LYS A 197 -2.42 7.86 7.00
CA LYS A 197 -3.76 7.26 6.98
C LYS A 197 -4.13 6.64 8.32
N PHE A 198 -3.21 5.95 8.99
CA PHE A 198 -3.41 5.50 10.37
C PHE A 198 -3.78 6.68 11.27
N ARG A 199 -2.98 7.76 11.25
CA ARG A 199 -3.20 8.95 12.07
C ARG A 199 -4.58 9.58 11.83
N VAL A 200 -4.98 9.71 10.56
CA VAL A 200 -6.28 10.28 10.19
C VAL A 200 -7.43 9.39 10.67
N GLU A 201 -7.41 8.10 10.37
CA GLU A 201 -8.49 7.18 10.75
C GLU A 201 -8.56 6.99 12.27
N PHE A 202 -7.42 6.90 12.97
CA PHE A 202 -7.36 6.83 14.43
C PHE A 202 -7.88 8.11 15.10
N GLY A 203 -7.55 9.28 14.54
CA GLY A 203 -8.11 10.56 14.96
C GLY A 203 -9.62 10.62 14.79
N LEU A 204 -10.15 10.08 13.69
CA LEU A 204 -11.61 9.98 13.51
C LEU A 204 -12.24 9.02 14.54
N ALA A 205 -11.61 7.88 14.82
CA ALA A 205 -12.09 6.94 15.83
C ALA A 205 -12.22 7.60 17.21
N THR A 206 -11.14 8.22 17.69
CA THR A 206 -11.13 8.94 18.98
C THR A 206 -12.18 10.04 19.03
N ASN A 207 -12.32 10.85 17.98
CA ASN A 207 -13.35 11.89 17.89
C ASN A 207 -14.78 11.32 17.95
N TYR A 208 -15.05 10.21 17.28
CA TYR A 208 -16.38 9.57 17.36
C TYR A 208 -16.68 9.03 18.76
N ARG A 209 -15.69 8.51 19.49
CA ARG A 209 -15.88 8.11 20.89
C ARG A 209 -16.15 9.31 21.81
N SER A 210 -15.42 10.41 21.61
CA SER A 210 -15.67 11.66 22.35
C SER A 210 -17.08 12.19 22.07
N ASN A 211 -17.49 12.25 20.80
CA ASN A 211 -18.83 12.69 20.40
C ASN A 211 -19.94 11.83 21.02
N ALA A 212 -19.72 10.51 21.12
CA ALA A 212 -20.66 9.63 21.80
C ALA A 212 -20.84 10.01 23.28
N GLY A 213 -19.74 10.26 24.01
CA GLY A 213 -19.81 10.75 25.40
C GLY A 213 -20.57 12.08 25.50
N ARG A 214 -20.21 13.05 24.64
CA ARG A 214 -20.88 14.37 24.57
C ARG A 214 -22.38 14.25 24.32
N ALA A 215 -22.80 13.38 23.40
CA ALA A 215 -24.21 13.19 23.09
C ALA A 215 -24.98 12.71 24.32
N VAL A 216 -24.48 11.66 25.01
CA VAL A 216 -25.12 11.17 26.24
C VAL A 216 -25.20 12.27 27.29
N THR A 217 -24.10 12.98 27.54
CA THR A 217 -24.08 14.10 28.49
C THR A 217 -25.08 15.21 28.14
N GLN A 218 -25.27 15.53 26.86
CA GLN A 218 -26.28 16.49 26.41
C GLN A 218 -27.71 16.01 26.72
N GLY A 219 -27.99 14.74 26.45
CA GLY A 219 -29.28 14.12 26.77
C GLY A 219 -29.59 14.19 28.25
N MET A 220 -28.60 13.89 29.09
CA MET A 220 -28.74 13.94 30.54
C MET A 220 -28.91 15.35 31.11
N LYS A 221 -28.36 16.36 30.41
CA LYS A 221 -28.55 17.79 30.76
C LYS A 221 -29.89 18.35 30.27
N GLY A 222 -30.71 17.54 29.59
CA GLY A 222 -31.98 17.98 29.01
C GLY A 222 -31.83 18.93 27.81
N ILE A 223 -30.63 19.02 27.22
CA ILE A 223 -30.37 19.86 26.03
C ILE A 223 -31.10 19.29 24.80
N ALA A 224 -31.31 17.98 24.78
CA ALA A 224 -32.03 17.25 23.75
C ALA A 224 -32.63 15.96 24.34
N PRO A 225 -33.60 15.30 23.67
CA PRO A 225 -34.18 14.06 24.17
C PRO A 225 -33.10 12.99 24.41
N LEU A 226 -33.05 12.43 25.62
CA LEU A 226 -32.03 11.45 26.03
C LEU A 226 -32.02 10.24 25.10
N LYS A 227 -33.19 9.71 24.73
CA LYS A 227 -33.31 8.56 23.83
C LYS A 227 -32.61 8.79 22.49
N GLU A 228 -32.86 9.93 21.85
CA GLU A 228 -32.23 10.27 20.57
C GLU A 228 -30.72 10.39 20.70
N ARG A 229 -30.24 10.98 21.80
CA ARG A 229 -28.80 11.10 22.07
C ARG A 229 -28.13 9.77 22.37
N MET A 230 -28.83 8.83 23.00
CA MET A 230 -28.34 7.46 23.19
C MET A 230 -28.20 6.74 21.84
N GLU A 231 -29.18 6.90 20.93
CA GLU A 231 -29.09 6.35 19.57
C GLU A 231 -27.95 6.96 18.76
N GLU A 232 -27.73 8.28 18.88
CA GLU A 232 -26.60 8.97 18.26
C GLU A 232 -25.25 8.50 18.81
N ALA A 233 -25.15 8.31 20.13
CA ALA A 233 -23.96 7.76 20.76
C ALA A 233 -23.67 6.34 20.27
N GLN A 234 -24.68 5.47 20.14
CA GLN A 234 -24.51 4.14 19.55
C GLN A 234 -24.02 4.19 18.10
N LYS A 235 -24.56 5.09 17.27
CA LYS A 235 -24.10 5.28 15.88
C LYS A 235 -22.65 5.75 15.85
N SER A 236 -22.29 6.71 16.71
CA SER A 236 -20.93 7.23 16.82
C SER A 236 -19.94 6.14 17.25
N ILE A 237 -20.30 5.28 18.21
CA ILE A 237 -19.48 4.12 18.60
C ILE A 237 -19.24 3.18 17.41
N LYS A 238 -20.27 2.85 16.63
CA LYS A 238 -20.11 2.00 15.43
C LYS A 238 -19.18 2.61 14.39
N LEU A 239 -19.30 3.92 14.15
CA LEU A 239 -18.40 4.64 13.25
C LEU A 239 -16.97 4.64 13.78
N SER A 240 -16.80 4.82 15.09
CA SER A 240 -15.49 4.73 15.72
C SER A 240 -14.83 3.37 15.49
N ASP A 241 -15.56 2.28 15.66
CA ASP A 241 -15.03 0.92 15.47
C ASP A 241 -14.58 0.69 14.04
N GLN A 242 -15.38 1.15 13.07
CA GLN A 242 -15.00 1.10 11.66
C GLN A 242 -13.70 1.89 11.39
N LYS A 243 -13.57 3.08 11.99
CA LYS A 243 -12.38 3.92 11.84
C LYS A 243 -11.15 3.33 12.50
N LEU A 244 -11.29 2.71 13.67
CA LEU A 244 -10.20 2.01 14.32
C LEU A 244 -9.71 0.83 13.48
N ILE A 245 -10.63 0.02 12.94
CA ILE A 245 -10.28 -1.10 12.05
C ILE A 245 -9.46 -0.62 10.84
N ASN A 246 -9.91 0.46 10.18
CA ASN A 246 -9.18 1.03 9.05
C ASN A 246 -7.79 1.56 9.46
N ALA A 247 -7.68 2.20 10.63
CA ALA A 247 -6.40 2.66 11.14
C ALA A 247 -5.44 1.48 11.32
N LEU A 248 -5.89 0.44 12.04
CA LEU A 248 -5.10 -0.77 12.30
C LEU A 248 -4.71 -1.48 11.01
N ALA A 249 -5.59 -1.53 9.99
CA ALA A 249 -5.26 -2.12 8.69
C ALA A 249 -4.09 -1.39 8.01
N ASN A 250 -4.08 -0.05 8.00
CA ASN A 250 -2.96 0.70 7.42
C ASN A 250 -1.65 0.46 8.20
N LEU A 251 -1.74 0.27 9.51
CA LEU A 251 -0.59 0.00 10.35
C LEU A 251 -0.04 -1.41 10.15
N THR A 252 -0.90 -2.41 10.00
CA THR A 252 -0.52 -3.78 9.64
C THR A 252 0.20 -3.82 8.29
N GLU A 253 -0.21 -3.01 7.32
CA GLU A 253 0.51 -2.90 6.04
C GLU A 253 1.92 -2.31 6.20
N VAL A 254 2.12 -1.34 7.09
CA VAL A 254 3.45 -0.80 7.42
C VAL A 254 4.32 -1.89 8.05
N GLU A 255 3.79 -2.58 9.06
CA GLU A 255 4.49 -3.63 9.79
C GLU A 255 4.86 -4.80 8.87
N SER A 256 3.95 -5.20 7.99
CA SER A 256 4.19 -6.25 6.99
C SER A 256 5.31 -5.86 6.03
N LYS A 257 5.32 -4.61 5.53
CA LYS A 257 6.38 -4.12 4.63
C LYS A 257 7.76 -4.03 5.30
N LEU A 258 7.78 -3.68 6.59
CA LEU A 258 9.01 -3.58 7.37
C LEU A 258 9.45 -4.93 7.95
N GLY A 259 8.65 -5.98 7.81
CA GLY A 259 8.91 -7.28 8.44
C GLY A 259 8.96 -7.17 9.96
N VAL A 260 8.05 -6.41 10.55
CA VAL A 260 7.89 -6.20 12.00
C VAL A 260 6.65 -6.98 12.45
N SER A 261 6.75 -7.72 13.55
CA SER A 261 5.59 -8.36 14.17
C SER A 261 4.98 -7.47 15.25
N ARG A 262 3.65 -7.45 15.31
CA ARG A 262 2.90 -6.88 16.43
C ARG A 262 2.72 -7.97 17.48
N ASN A 263 3.30 -7.75 18.66
CA ASN A 263 3.10 -8.59 19.84
C ASN A 263 1.91 -8.09 20.66
#